data_AF-H5XSV3-F1
#
_entry.id   AF-H5XSV3-F1
#
_cell.length_a   1.000
_cell.length_b   1.000
_cell.length_c   1.000
_cell.angle_alpha   90.00
_cell.angle_beta   90.00
_cell.angle_gamma   90.00
#
_symmetry.space_group_name_H-M   'P 1'
#
loop_
_entity.id
_entity.type
_entity.pdbx_description
1 polymer ?
#
loop_
_entity_poly.entity_id
_entity_poly.type
_entity_poly.pdbx_seq_one_letter_code
_entity_poly.pdbx_strand_id
1 'polypeptide(L)'
;MLNVARSKKSFGIVQMKKKAALTIPKEVRQALRLEDEGEIFEMSIEDGKIILEPKALIPKDQQWYWTEEWQVAEHEADEDIKEGRYTSFDNPLDAIKYLEDGKRDED
;
A
#
# COMPACT_ATOMS: atom_id res chain seq x y z
N MET A 1 -21.28 1.05 11.08
CA MET A 1 -19.86 1.34 10.75
C MET A 1 -19.09 1.36 12.06
N LEU A 2 -18.06 0.53 12.18
CA LEU A 2 -17.39 0.25 13.45
C LEU A 2 -16.46 1.43 13.81
N ASN A 3 -16.80 2.15 14.87
CA ASN A 3 -15.95 3.19 15.44
C ASN A 3 -14.79 2.50 16.19
N VAL A 4 -13.67 2.27 15.51
CA VAL A 4 -12.45 1.76 16.14
C VAL A 4 -11.82 2.94 16.87
N ALA A 5 -12.17 3.11 18.15
CA ALA A 5 -11.50 4.07 19.01
C ALA A 5 -9.99 3.74 19.05
N ARG A 6 -9.19 4.44 18.24
CA ARG A 6 -7.72 4.29 18.26
C ARG A 6 -7.23 4.71 19.65
N SER A 7 -6.81 3.74 20.45
CA SER A 7 -6.22 4.00 21.75
C SER A 7 -4.92 4.80 21.59
N LYS A 8 -4.85 5.99 22.21
CA LYS A 8 -3.68 6.86 22.15
C LYS A 8 -2.54 6.25 22.98
N LYS A 9 -1.51 5.74 22.31
CA LYS A 9 -0.25 5.35 22.95
C LYS A 9 0.70 6.56 22.98
N SER A 10 1.21 6.92 24.16
CA SER A 10 2.23 7.95 24.30
C SER A 10 3.63 7.36 24.16
N PHE A 11 4.49 8.05 23.42
CA PHE A 11 5.91 7.69 23.23
C PHE A 11 6.87 8.71 23.88
N GLY A 12 6.36 9.50 24.83
CA GLY A 12 7.13 10.54 25.53
C GLY A 12 6.87 11.96 25.01
N ILE A 13 7.69 12.89 25.48
CA ILE A 13 7.63 14.32 25.13
C ILE A 13 8.79 14.63 24.18
N VAL A 14 8.48 15.25 23.05
CA VAL A 14 9.48 15.76 22.10
C VAL A 14 9.57 17.28 22.20
N GLN A 15 10.75 17.82 21.94
CA GLN A 15 11.00 19.25 21.93
C GLN A 15 11.49 19.68 20.54
N MET A 16 10.87 20.72 20.01
CA MET A 16 11.31 21.37 18.78
C MET A 16 12.73 21.91 18.93
N LYS A 17 13.58 21.64 17.95
CA LYS A 17 14.97 22.10 17.89
C LYS A 17 15.09 23.37 17.05
N LYS A 18 16.32 23.76 16.73
CA LYS A 18 16.58 24.90 15.82
C LYS A 18 15.86 24.68 14.48
N LYS A 19 15.49 25.79 13.82
CA LYS A 19 14.80 25.78 12.53
C LYS A 19 13.46 25.02 12.54
N ALA A 20 12.78 24.98 13.69
CA ALA A 20 11.51 24.31 13.86
C ALA A 20 11.52 22.79 13.57
N ALA A 21 12.68 22.13 13.69
CA ALA A 21 12.79 20.71 13.45
C ALA A 21 12.23 19.88 14.63
N LEU A 22 11.41 18.89 14.33
CA LEU A 22 10.99 17.83 15.27
C LEU A 22 11.66 16.51 14.86
N THR A 23 12.24 15.82 15.83
CA THR A 23 12.81 14.49 15.61
C THR A 23 11.79 13.44 16.04
N ILE A 24 11.47 12.50 15.15
CA ILE A 24 10.63 11.35 15.49
C ILE A 24 11.49 10.35 16.28
N PRO A 25 11.14 10.04 17.55
CA PRO A 25 11.90 9.11 18.38
C PRO A 25 12.00 7.72 17.76
N LYS A 26 13.07 6.98 18.10
CA LYS A 26 13.32 5.64 17.57
C LYS A 26 12.16 4.68 17.81
N GLU A 27 11.53 4.77 18.98
CA GLU A 27 10.42 3.92 19.40
C GLU A 27 9.18 4.15 18.53
N VAL A 28 8.94 5.40 18.10
CA VAL A 28 7.84 5.76 17.19
C VAL A 28 8.14 5.24 15.79
N ARG A 29 9.37 5.45 15.30
CA ARG A 29 9.79 4.95 13.98
C ARG A 29 9.65 3.43 13.89
N GLN A 30 10.09 2.70 14.91
CA GLN A 30 9.94 1.24 14.97
C GLN A 30 8.47 0.81 15.05
N ALA A 31 7.64 1.50 15.83
CA ALA A 31 6.22 1.16 15.95
C ALA A 31 5.44 1.38 14.64
N LEU A 32 5.86 2.36 13.83
CA LEU A 32 5.26 2.69 12.54
C LEU A 32 6.02 2.10 11.34
N ARG A 33 7.11 1.36 11.58
CA ARG A 33 8.00 0.80 10.55
C ARG A 33 8.50 1.85 9.54
N LEU A 34 8.84 3.02 10.06
CA LEU A 34 9.38 4.13 9.29
C LEU A 34 10.86 3.94 9.05
N GLU A 35 11.31 4.29 7.85
CA GLU A 35 12.72 4.36 7.51
C GLU A 35 13.43 5.51 8.24
N ASP A 36 14.77 5.45 8.30
CA ASP A 36 15.56 6.50 8.94
C ASP A 36 15.53 7.83 8.16
N GLU A 37 15.37 7.77 6.84
CA GLU A 37 15.39 8.90 5.91
C GLU A 37 14.37 8.72 4.77
N GLY A 38 13.96 9.82 4.13
CA GLY A 38 13.11 9.80 2.93
C GLY A 38 11.62 9.59 3.17
N GLU A 39 11.20 9.32 4.40
CA GLU A 39 9.79 9.23 4.79
C GLU A 39 9.04 10.54 4.55
N ILE A 40 7.83 10.41 4.01
CA ILE A 40 6.97 11.54 3.67
C ILE A 40 5.71 11.48 4.49
N PHE A 41 5.31 12.62 5.02
CA PHE A 41 4.16 12.75 5.88
C PHE A 41 3.20 13.79 5.32
N GLU A 42 1.91 13.46 5.34
CA GLU A 42 0.86 14.47 5.32
C GLU A 42 0.75 15.06 6.73
N MET A 43 0.79 16.39 6.82
CA MET A 43 0.59 17.12 8.07
C MET A 43 -0.76 17.83 8.03
N SER A 44 -1.64 17.50 8.96
CA SER A 44 -2.97 18.09 9.09
C SER A 44 -3.26 18.53 10.52
N ILE A 45 -4.31 19.33 10.71
CA ILE A 45 -4.79 19.77 12.02
C ILE A 45 -6.19 19.20 12.23
N GLU A 46 -6.38 18.45 13.30
CA GLU A 46 -7.67 17.88 13.71
C GLU A 46 -7.84 18.05 15.23
N ASP A 47 -8.96 18.62 15.65
CA ASP A 47 -9.28 18.90 17.07
C ASP A 47 -8.15 19.59 17.85
N GLY A 48 -7.50 20.58 17.21
CA GLY A 48 -6.38 21.32 17.80
C GLY A 48 -5.09 20.53 17.97
N LYS A 49 -4.98 19.35 17.33
CA LYS A 49 -3.79 18.50 17.33
C LYS A 49 -3.15 18.51 15.95
N ILE A 50 -1.83 18.47 15.91
CA ILE A 50 -1.09 18.16 14.69
C ILE A 50 -1.15 16.63 14.49
N ILE A 51 -1.63 16.22 13.32
CA ILE A 51 -1.63 14.83 12.87
C ILE A 51 -0.56 14.70 11.79
N LEU A 52 0.28 13.67 11.91
CA LEU A 52 1.29 13.30 10.92
C LEU A 52 0.98 11.89 10.44
N GLU A 53 0.59 11.77 9.18
CA GLU A 53 0.28 10.48 8.56
C GLU A 53 1.37 10.13 7.54
N PRO A 54 2.09 8.99 7.69
CA PRO A 54 3.03 8.53 6.68
C PRO A 54 2.31 8.29 5.35
N LYS A 55 2.95 8.68 4.24
CA LYS A 55 2.46 8.46 2.87
C LYS A 55 3.56 7.82 2.03
N ALA A 56 3.18 6.85 1.21
CA ALA A 56 4.02 6.40 0.13
C ALA A 56 3.88 7.36 -1.06
N LEU A 57 5.00 7.82 -1.63
CA LEU A 57 4.98 8.45 -2.94
C LEU A 57 4.87 7.35 -4.00
N ILE A 58 3.73 7.31 -4.67
CA ILE A 58 3.54 6.44 -5.82
C ILE A 58 3.82 7.28 -7.08
N PRO A 59 4.81 6.91 -7.91
CA PRO A 59 5.03 7.53 -9.21
C PRO A 59 3.72 7.60 -10.00
N LYS A 60 3.44 8.74 -10.65
CA LYS A 60 2.15 8.98 -11.33
C LYS A 60 1.82 7.90 -12.38
N ASP A 61 2.83 7.39 -13.06
CA ASP A 61 2.76 6.33 -14.05
C ASP A 61 2.48 4.93 -13.47
N GLN A 62 2.59 4.77 -12.15
CA GLN A 62 2.30 3.52 -11.42
C GLN A 62 1.05 3.63 -10.52
N GLN A 63 0.35 4.77 -10.53
CA GLN A 63 -0.85 4.95 -9.72
C GLN A 63 -1.97 3.98 -10.07
N TRP A 64 -2.05 3.55 -11.34
CA TRP A 64 -3.06 2.60 -11.81
C TRP A 64 -3.01 1.26 -11.06
N TYR A 65 -1.83 0.82 -10.62
CA TYR A 65 -1.67 -0.44 -9.88
C TYR A 65 -2.36 -0.40 -8.51
N TRP A 66 -2.52 0.81 -7.95
CA TRP A 66 -3.09 1.03 -6.63
C TRP A 66 -4.56 1.47 -6.66
N THR A 67 -5.24 1.37 -7.80
CA THR A 67 -6.69 1.59 -7.83
C THR A 67 -7.40 0.41 -7.17
N GLU A 68 -8.58 0.66 -6.60
CA GLU A 68 -9.37 -0.37 -5.91
C GLU A 68 -9.69 -1.53 -6.84
N GLU A 69 -10.02 -1.23 -8.10
CA GLU A 69 -10.32 -2.25 -9.12
C GLU A 69 -9.13 -3.16 -9.39
N TRP A 70 -7.93 -2.59 -9.49
CA TRP A 70 -6.71 -3.37 -9.71
C TRP A 70 -6.33 -4.23 -8.51
N GLN A 71 -6.49 -3.71 -7.29
CA GLN A 71 -6.21 -4.48 -6.07
C GLN A 71 -7.21 -5.62 -5.87
N VAL A 72 -8.47 -5.44 -6.25
CA VAL A 72 -9.48 -6.52 -6.25
C VAL A 72 -9.10 -7.60 -7.26
N ALA A 73 -8.77 -7.22 -8.49
CA ALA A 73 -8.34 -8.17 -9.52
C ALA A 73 -7.07 -8.94 -9.12
N GLU A 74 -6.10 -8.26 -8.48
CA GLU A 74 -4.89 -8.90 -7.96
C GLU A 74 -5.22 -9.92 -6.87
N HIS A 75 -6.14 -9.59 -5.95
CA HIS A 75 -6.58 -10.53 -4.92
C HIS A 75 -7.28 -11.76 -5.52
N GLU A 76 -8.15 -11.57 -6.52
CA GLU A 76 -8.82 -12.66 -7.23
C GLU A 76 -7.80 -13.57 -7.93
N ALA A 77 -6.80 -13.00 -8.60
CA ALA A 77 -5.73 -13.75 -9.25
C ALA A 77 -4.89 -14.55 -8.24
N ASP A 78 -4.57 -13.97 -7.08
CA ASP A 78 -3.89 -14.64 -5.98
C ASP A 78 -4.70 -15.83 -5.43
N GLU A 79 -6.03 -15.69 -5.33
CA GLU A 79 -6.92 -16.78 -4.96
C GLU A 79 -6.97 -17.87 -6.04
N ASP A 80 -7.01 -17.50 -7.32
CA ASP A 80 -6.95 -18.45 -8.44
C ASP A 80 -5.66 -19.27 -8.40
N ILE A 81 -4.52 -18.64 -8.14
CA ILE A 81 -3.23 -19.34 -8.00
C ILE A 81 -3.26 -20.31 -6.81
N LYS A 82 -3.76 -19.88 -5.65
CA LYS A 82 -3.83 -20.73 -4.44
C LYS A 82 -4.74 -21.94 -4.63
N GLU A 83 -5.89 -21.74 -5.29
CA GLU A 83 -6.87 -22.79 -5.55
C GLU A 83 -6.54 -23.62 -6.79
N GLY A 84 -5.42 -23.34 -7.48
CA GLY A 84 -4.99 -24.05 -8.68
C GLY A 84 -5.88 -23.80 -9.90
N ARG A 85 -6.65 -22.70 -9.90
CA ARG A 85 -7.49 -22.25 -11.02
C ARG A 85 -6.64 -21.51 -12.08
N TYR A 86 -5.57 -22.14 -12.54
CA TYR A 86 -4.72 -21.61 -13.59
C TYR A 86 -4.26 -22.71 -14.54
N THR A 87 -3.90 -22.32 -15.76
CA THR A 87 -3.30 -23.22 -16.74
C THR A 87 -1.82 -22.85 -16.89
N SER A 88 -0.93 -23.83 -16.74
CA SER A 88 0.51 -23.66 -16.99
C SER A 88 0.90 -24.23 -18.35
N PHE A 89 1.90 -23.61 -18.97
CA PHE A 89 2.46 -24.04 -20.26
C PHE A 89 3.98 -24.13 -20.15
N ASP A 90 4.57 -25.13 -20.78
CA ASP A 90 6.03 -25.34 -20.77
C ASP A 90 6.77 -24.32 -21.68
N ASN A 91 6.05 -23.70 -22.61
CA ASN A 91 6.61 -22.67 -23.48
C ASN A 91 5.58 -21.56 -23.81
N PRO A 92 6.05 -20.34 -24.14
CA PRO A 92 5.16 -19.21 -24.42
C PRO A 92 4.30 -19.36 -25.69
N LEU A 93 4.72 -20.15 -26.69
CA LEU A 93 3.95 -20.30 -27.93
C LEU A 93 2.65 -21.07 -27.68
N ASP A 94 2.68 -22.09 -26.82
CA ASP A 94 1.48 -22.83 -26.43
C ASP A 94 0.51 -21.96 -25.62
N ALA A 95 1.03 -21.10 -24.75
CA ALA A 95 0.21 -20.14 -23.99
C ALA A 95 -0.49 -19.13 -24.91
N ILE A 96 0.23 -18.58 -25.91
CA ILE A 96 -0.35 -17.65 -26.89
C ILE A 96 -1.45 -18.34 -27.68
N LYS A 97 -1.20 -19.55 -28.18
CA LYS A 97 -2.19 -20.33 -28.93
C LYS A 97 -3.46 -20.57 -28.11
N TYR A 98 -3.32 -20.93 -26.83
CA TYR A 98 -4.46 -21.11 -25.92
C TYR A 98 -5.33 -19.84 -25.80
N LEU A 99 -4.70 -18.67 -25.68
CA LEU A 99 -5.42 -17.39 -25.61
C LEU A 99 -6.10 -17.00 -26.92
N GLU A 100 -5.50 -17.35 -28.06
CA GLU A 100 -6.08 -17.09 -29.39
C GLU A 100 -7.26 -18.02 -29.68
N ASP A 101 -7.14 -19.30 -29.32
CA ASP A 101 -8.20 -20.30 -29.52
C ASP A 101 -9.41 -20.03 -28.60
N GLY A 102 -9.18 -19.62 -27.34
CA GLY A 102 -10.26 -19.31 -26.39
C GLY A 102 -11.08 -18.05 -26.73
N LYS A 103 -10.55 -17.12 -27.53
CA LYS A 103 -11.27 -15.92 -27.98
C LYS A 103 -12.23 -16.18 -29.15
N ARG A 104 -12.18 -17.36 -29.77
CA ARG A 104 -13.01 -17.73 -30.93
C ARG A 104 -14.39 -18.26 -30.57
N ASP A 105 -14.62 -18.59 -29.30
CA ASP A 105 -15.88 -19.20 -28.82
C ASP A 105 -16.86 -18.17 -28.22
N GLU A 106 -16.49 -16.87 -28.17
CA GLU A 106 -17.32 -15.77 -27.65
C GLU A 106 -17.85 -14.80 -28.73
N ASP A 107 -17.67 -15.10 -30.02
CA ASP A 107 -18.19 -14.30 -31.17
C ASP A 107 -19.47 -14.89 -31.80
#